data_AF-A0A5C6A5B0-F1
#
_entry.id   AF-A0A5C6A5B0-F1
#
_cell.length_a   1.000
_cell.length_b   1.000
_cell.length_c   1.000
_cell.angle_alpha   90.00
_cell.angle_beta   90.00
_cell.angle_gamma   90.00
#
_symmetry.space_group_name_H-M   'P 1'
#
loop_
_entity.id
_entity.type
_entity.pdbx_description
1 polymer ?
#
loop_
_entity_poly.entity_id
_entity_poly.type
_entity_poly.pdbx_seq_one_letter_code
_entity_poly.pdbx_strand_id
1 'polypeptide(L)'
;MKGFTHNRRAFTLVELLVVIAIIGVLVGLLLPAVQAAREAARRMSCSNNFKQLGLSIHNYHSAYNQLPKHMGGTFGPGGPASNDPVTGTNQNSLSMLVGLLPFFEQQALWEQISNPLQDPLGGGLFAPMGPRPEKSLGQHAASRYTPWLTNIPALRCPSDPGVGLPAHGRTNYAACLGDSAHRNNFGGWETNVGSDPTPADTSSEQEARASCRGFFVPRYIVRFRDVLDGLANTIAMGEIPTDLGDLDRRTHTVVFAGGALWAAGNSNACESYADPQRPQFLDATLDGVSFKSGAAELRRGYRWACGTPMNNIVTTILPPNAGYCANGAIPAGFGDTLEAVAPPGSRHQGGCHVLMGDGAVKFITDSIEAGNQESAQVRFGAGFVPPGSASPFGLWGALGTRGAKEVLGKEF
;
A
#
# COMPACT_ATOMS: atom_id res chain seq x y z
N MET A 1 -33.10 67.41 23.02
CA MET A 1 -32.67 66.09 22.54
C MET A 1 -33.78 65.49 21.69
N LYS A 2 -33.63 65.42 20.37
CA LYS A 2 -34.63 64.79 19.47
C LYS A 2 -34.46 63.27 19.57
N GLY A 3 -35.42 62.59 20.20
CA GLY A 3 -35.44 61.13 20.29
C GLY A 3 -35.83 60.52 18.94
N PHE A 4 -34.93 59.76 18.32
CA PHE A 4 -35.26 58.91 17.19
C PHE A 4 -36.11 57.73 17.69
N THR A 5 -37.42 57.77 17.46
CA THR A 5 -38.30 56.62 17.69
C THR A 5 -37.96 55.52 16.68
N HIS A 6 -37.28 54.48 17.13
CA HIS A 6 -37.06 53.27 16.34
C HIS A 6 -38.39 52.55 16.15
N ASN A 7 -39.00 52.74 14.98
CA ASN A 7 -40.21 52.06 14.58
C ASN A 7 -39.87 50.57 14.37
N ARG A 8 -40.09 49.73 15.39
CA ARG A 8 -39.84 48.28 15.29
C ARG A 8 -40.85 47.68 14.33
N ARG A 9 -40.42 47.37 13.10
CA ARG A 9 -41.22 46.58 12.15
C ARG A 9 -41.42 45.18 12.76
N ALA A 10 -42.66 44.81 13.04
CA ALA A 10 -43.01 43.45 13.43
C ALA A 10 -42.86 42.54 12.19
N PHE A 11 -42.08 41.48 12.33
CA PHE A 11 -41.84 40.51 11.26
C PHE A 11 -43.01 39.52 11.21
N THR A 12 -43.60 39.32 10.04
CA THR A 12 -44.72 38.38 9.90
C THR A 12 -44.21 36.94 9.83
N LEU A 13 -44.99 35.99 10.35
CA LEU A 13 -44.65 34.56 10.31
C LEU A 13 -44.43 34.06 8.88
N VAL A 14 -45.13 34.64 7.91
CA VAL A 14 -45.00 34.33 6.48
C VAL A 14 -43.62 34.76 5.94
N GLU A 15 -43.15 35.96 6.27
CA GLU A 15 -41.82 36.44 5.85
C GLU A 15 -40.70 35.54 6.39
N LEU A 16 -40.84 35.03 7.61
CA LEU A 16 -39.87 34.09 8.20
C LEU A 16 -39.87 32.74 7.49
N LEU A 17 -41.05 32.20 7.20
CA LEU A 17 -41.19 30.92 6.49
C LEU A 17 -40.60 30.99 5.08
N VAL A 18 -40.84 32.07 4.33
CA VAL A 18 -40.29 32.24 2.99
C VAL A 18 -38.77 32.31 3.00
N VAL A 19 -38.18 33.06 3.96
CA VAL A 19 -36.71 33.16 4.07
C VAL A 19 -36.09 31.80 4.40
N ILE A 20 -36.68 31.06 5.36
CA ILE A 20 -36.19 29.72 5.69
C ILE A 20 -36.35 28.77 4.50
N ALA A 21 -37.44 28.85 3.74
CA ALA A 21 -37.64 28.04 2.54
C ALA A 21 -36.58 28.34 1.47
N ILE A 22 -36.26 29.61 1.21
CA ILE A 22 -35.23 30.01 0.25
C ILE A 22 -33.85 29.53 0.70
N ILE A 23 -33.48 29.74 1.98
CA ILE A 23 -32.21 29.24 2.53
C ILE A 23 -32.15 27.72 2.44
N GLY A 24 -33.25 27.03 2.75
CA GLY A 24 -33.35 25.57 2.64
C GLY A 24 -33.10 25.07 1.22
N VAL A 25 -33.69 25.72 0.21
CA VAL A 25 -33.46 25.38 -1.21
C VAL A 25 -32.02 25.68 -1.63
N LEU A 26 -31.47 26.84 -1.28
CA LEU A 26 -30.09 27.20 -1.61
C LEU A 26 -29.09 26.24 -0.99
N VAL A 27 -29.23 25.93 0.31
CA VAL A 27 -28.36 24.95 0.99
C VAL A 27 -28.54 23.55 0.41
N GLY A 28 -29.77 23.15 0.11
CA GLY A 28 -30.08 21.85 -0.50
C GLY A 28 -29.41 21.66 -1.86
N LEU A 29 -29.31 22.72 -2.67
CA LEU A 29 -28.62 22.68 -3.96
C LEU A 29 -27.09 22.83 -3.85
N LEU A 30 -26.61 23.58 -2.86
CA LEU A 30 -25.17 23.84 -2.68
C LEU A 30 -24.43 22.70 -1.98
N LEU A 31 -25.08 21.98 -1.05
CA LEU A 31 -24.39 20.95 -0.26
C LEU A 31 -23.81 19.81 -1.12
N PRO A 32 -24.56 19.19 -2.06
CA PRO A 32 -24.00 18.15 -2.92
C PRO A 32 -22.85 18.67 -3.79
N ALA A 33 -22.98 19.89 -4.32
CA ALA A 33 -21.97 20.52 -5.16
C ALA A 33 -20.67 20.80 -4.40
N VAL A 34 -20.76 21.31 -3.17
CA VAL A 34 -19.58 21.55 -2.32
C VAL A 34 -18.86 20.26 -1.98
N GLN A 35 -19.59 19.16 -1.73
CA GLN A 35 -18.95 17.86 -1.45
C GLN A 35 -18.25 17.29 -2.68
N ALA A 36 -18.89 17.36 -3.85
CA ALA A 36 -18.27 16.94 -5.12
C ALA A 36 -16.99 17.74 -5.42
N ALA A 37 -17.04 19.07 -5.22
CA ALA A 37 -15.88 19.94 -5.39
C ALA A 37 -14.75 19.59 -4.40
N ARG A 38 -15.07 19.33 -3.13
CA ARG A 38 -14.09 18.92 -2.12
C ARG A 38 -13.43 17.58 -2.49
N GLU A 39 -14.20 16.60 -2.95
CA GLU A 39 -13.62 15.31 -3.36
C GLU A 39 -12.74 15.45 -4.60
N ALA A 40 -13.16 16.25 -5.59
CA ALA A 40 -12.32 16.52 -6.76
C ALA A 40 -10.98 17.17 -6.36
N ALA A 41 -11.00 18.10 -5.40
CA ALA A 41 -9.79 18.73 -4.88
C ALA A 41 -8.89 17.72 -4.13
N ARG A 42 -9.48 16.85 -3.30
CA ARG A 42 -8.72 15.79 -2.60
C ARG A 42 -8.09 14.82 -3.59
N ARG A 43 -8.84 14.38 -4.60
CA ARG A 43 -8.35 13.51 -5.68
C ARG A 43 -7.18 14.13 -6.44
N MET A 44 -7.26 15.42 -6.76
CA MET A 44 -6.17 16.16 -7.38
C MET A 44 -4.93 16.20 -6.49
N SER A 45 -5.11 16.40 -5.18
CA SER A 45 -4.01 16.36 -4.20
C SER A 45 -3.36 14.98 -4.13
N CYS A 46 -4.15 13.90 -4.11
CA CYS A 46 -3.62 12.53 -4.11
C CYS A 46 -2.81 12.23 -5.37
N SER A 47 -3.27 12.70 -6.55
CA SER A 47 -2.53 12.59 -7.82
C SER A 47 -1.22 13.38 -7.79
N ASN A 48 -1.23 14.60 -7.24
CA ASN A 48 -0.04 15.45 -7.13
C ASN A 48 1.03 14.84 -6.20
N ASN A 49 0.61 14.33 -5.04
CA ASN A 49 1.50 13.59 -4.14
C ASN A 49 2.12 12.38 -4.86
N PHE A 50 1.33 11.67 -5.66
CA PHE A 50 1.85 10.54 -6.43
C PHE A 50 2.84 10.98 -7.52
N LYS A 51 2.58 12.12 -8.16
CA LYS A 51 3.50 12.71 -9.14
C LYS A 51 4.84 13.09 -8.51
N GLN A 52 4.85 13.62 -7.28
CA GLN A 52 6.08 13.89 -6.54
C GLN A 52 6.89 12.62 -6.29
N LEU A 53 6.23 11.50 -5.94
CA LEU A 53 6.90 10.20 -5.80
C LEU A 53 7.47 9.70 -7.14
N GLY A 54 6.74 9.88 -8.24
CA GLY A 54 7.24 9.59 -9.59
C GLY A 54 8.51 10.35 -9.92
N LEU A 55 8.50 11.68 -9.74
CA LEU A 55 9.69 12.51 -9.92
C LEU A 55 10.85 12.06 -9.02
N SER A 56 10.54 11.66 -7.78
CA SER A 56 11.53 11.15 -6.83
C SER A 56 12.22 9.88 -7.32
N ILE A 57 11.47 8.94 -7.92
CA ILE A 57 12.03 7.72 -8.51
C ILE A 57 12.98 8.05 -9.65
N HIS A 58 12.61 8.97 -10.54
CA HIS A 58 13.48 9.39 -11.64
C HIS A 58 14.74 10.11 -11.15
N ASN A 59 14.62 10.96 -10.12
CA ASN A 59 15.78 11.63 -9.52
C ASN A 59 16.71 10.62 -8.83
N TYR A 60 16.15 9.64 -8.10
CA TYR A 60 16.91 8.56 -7.50
C TYR A 60 17.65 7.75 -8.58
N HIS A 61 16.96 7.40 -9.67
CA HIS A 61 17.59 6.72 -10.81
C HIS A 61 18.71 7.56 -11.45
N SER A 62 18.50 8.87 -11.62
CA SER A 62 19.53 9.76 -12.16
C SER A 62 20.77 9.84 -11.27
N ALA A 63 20.61 9.73 -9.95
CA ALA A 63 21.72 9.78 -9.00
C ALA A 63 22.46 8.45 -8.87
N TYR A 64 21.74 7.31 -8.92
CA TYR A 64 22.29 6.00 -8.57
C TYR A 64 22.28 4.96 -9.70
N ASN A 65 21.76 5.30 -10.89
CA ASN A 65 21.59 4.39 -12.04
C ASN A 65 20.85 3.09 -11.71
N GLN A 66 19.93 3.17 -10.75
CA GLN A 66 19.10 2.07 -10.28
C GLN A 66 17.85 2.62 -9.60
N LEU A 67 16.83 1.78 -9.47
CA LEU A 67 15.64 2.09 -8.68
C LEU A 67 15.92 1.89 -7.18
N PRO A 68 15.17 2.58 -6.29
CA PRO A 68 15.24 2.30 -4.87
C PRO A 68 14.83 0.84 -4.61
N LYS A 69 15.62 0.16 -3.79
CA LYS A 69 15.37 -1.24 -3.44
C LYS A 69 14.13 -1.33 -2.55
N HIS A 70 13.10 -2.05 -3.00
CA HIS A 70 11.96 -2.43 -2.16
C HIS A 70 12.32 -3.67 -1.34
N MET A 71 11.95 -3.71 -0.06
CA MET A 71 12.46 -4.70 0.90
C MET A 71 14.00 -4.68 0.91
N GLY A 72 14.57 -3.55 1.33
CA GLY A 72 16.01 -3.33 1.44
C GLY A 72 16.45 -2.96 2.86
N GLY A 73 17.71 -2.57 3.01
CA GLY A 73 18.26 -2.11 4.29
C GLY A 73 19.43 -2.96 4.78
N THR A 74 19.49 -3.17 6.10
CA THR A 74 20.53 -3.92 6.79
C THR A 74 20.08 -5.35 7.06
N PHE A 75 21.06 -6.25 7.18
CA PHE A 75 20.82 -7.66 7.43
C PHE A 75 21.71 -8.15 8.55
N GLY A 76 21.19 -9.04 9.39
CA GLY A 76 21.92 -9.68 10.47
C GLY A 76 21.13 -10.83 11.10
N PRO A 77 21.69 -11.49 12.13
CA PRO A 77 20.97 -12.54 12.82
C PRO A 77 19.68 -12.01 13.44
N GLY A 78 18.59 -12.70 13.16
CA GLY A 78 17.22 -12.39 13.49
C GLY A 78 16.78 -13.00 14.81
N GLY A 79 15.64 -12.50 15.29
CA GLY A 79 15.08 -12.81 16.60
C GLY A 79 14.65 -11.53 17.32
N PRO A 80 14.26 -11.61 18.61
CA PRO A 80 13.90 -10.44 19.41
C PRO A 80 14.97 -9.34 19.42
N ALA A 81 16.24 -9.71 19.23
CA ALA A 81 17.39 -8.82 19.10
C ALA A 81 17.35 -7.90 17.86
N SER A 82 16.56 -8.20 16.83
CA SER A 82 16.43 -7.33 15.66
C SER A 82 15.77 -5.97 15.95
N ASN A 83 15.07 -5.85 17.08
CA ASN A 83 14.49 -4.60 17.57
C ASN A 83 15.34 -3.92 18.67
N ASP A 84 16.46 -4.54 19.02
CA ASP A 84 17.45 -3.99 19.96
C ASP A 84 18.08 -2.74 19.37
N PRO A 85 18.26 -1.65 20.14
CA PRO A 85 18.90 -0.46 19.62
C PRO A 85 20.33 -0.74 19.13
N VAL A 86 21.11 -1.54 19.86
CA VAL A 86 22.55 -1.65 19.65
C VAL A 86 22.91 -2.69 18.60
N THR A 87 22.21 -3.82 18.61
CA THR A 87 22.51 -5.01 17.79
C THR A 87 21.46 -5.30 16.73
N GLY A 88 20.36 -4.53 16.70
CA GLY A 88 19.25 -4.75 15.81
C GLY A 88 19.56 -4.41 14.35
N THR A 89 18.78 -5.01 13.47
CA THR A 89 18.81 -4.80 12.02
C THR A 89 17.39 -4.70 11.51
N ASN A 90 17.19 -4.15 10.31
CA ASN A 90 15.87 -4.07 9.70
C ASN A 90 15.51 -5.28 8.80
N GLN A 91 16.36 -6.31 8.74
CA GLN A 91 16.16 -7.56 7.97
C GLN A 91 15.72 -7.41 6.52
N ASN A 92 16.25 -6.41 5.84
CA ASN A 92 15.82 -6.07 4.49
C ASN A 92 14.29 -5.84 4.39
N SER A 93 13.65 -5.30 5.43
CA SER A 93 12.21 -5.01 5.44
C SER A 93 11.88 -3.56 5.09
N LEU A 94 12.86 -2.72 4.73
CA LEU A 94 12.57 -1.32 4.41
C LEU A 94 11.87 -1.20 3.05
N SER A 95 10.80 -0.41 3.02
CA SER A 95 10.12 -0.04 1.78
C SER A 95 11.01 0.84 0.91
N MET A 96 10.71 0.86 -0.39
CA MET A 96 11.40 1.74 -1.34
C MET A 96 11.24 3.23 -0.98
N LEU A 97 10.20 3.58 -0.21
CA LEU A 97 9.91 4.96 0.22
C LEU A 97 11.03 5.53 1.10
N VAL A 98 11.71 4.69 1.89
CA VAL A 98 12.83 5.13 2.75
C VAL A 98 13.97 5.69 1.91
N GLY A 99 14.34 5.01 0.81
CA GLY A 99 15.39 5.48 -0.10
C GLY A 99 14.99 6.70 -0.91
N LEU A 100 13.70 6.99 -1.04
CA LEU A 100 13.17 8.14 -1.76
C LEU A 100 13.08 9.40 -0.90
N LEU A 101 13.19 9.32 0.43
CA LEU A 101 13.03 10.48 1.34
C LEU A 101 13.84 11.73 0.93
N PRO A 102 15.13 11.63 0.52
CA PRO A 102 15.90 12.79 0.08
C PRO A 102 15.33 13.49 -1.17
N PHE A 103 14.53 12.76 -1.95
CA PHE A 103 14.06 13.18 -3.27
C PHE A 103 12.64 13.78 -3.28
N PHE A 104 11.93 13.77 -2.13
CA PHE A 104 10.65 14.45 -1.92
C PHE A 104 10.63 15.32 -0.64
N GLU A 105 11.71 16.07 -0.40
CA GLU A 105 11.78 17.07 0.69
C GLU A 105 11.71 16.46 2.13
N GLN A 106 12.12 15.20 2.30
CA GLN A 106 12.24 14.55 3.61
C GLN A 106 13.71 14.30 4.02
N GLN A 107 14.61 15.20 3.63
CA GLN A 107 16.05 15.11 3.92
C GLN A 107 16.35 14.98 5.43
N ALA A 108 15.69 15.78 6.27
CA ALA A 108 15.91 15.72 7.72
C ALA A 108 15.50 14.38 8.35
N LEU A 109 14.47 13.72 7.80
CA LEU A 109 14.06 12.39 8.25
C LEU A 109 15.02 11.31 7.74
N TRP A 110 15.51 11.45 6.49
CA TRP A 110 16.56 10.58 5.96
C TRP A 110 17.82 10.65 6.83
N GLU A 111 18.28 11.84 7.22
CA GLU A 111 19.47 12.00 8.06
C GLU A 111 19.35 11.34 9.43
N GLN A 112 18.15 11.30 10.01
CA GLN A 112 17.89 10.55 11.24
C GLN A 112 17.94 9.03 11.02
N ILE A 113 17.52 8.56 9.85
CA ILE A 113 17.50 7.13 9.52
C ILE A 113 18.88 6.63 9.08
N SER A 114 19.59 7.39 8.26
CA SER A 114 20.87 6.98 7.66
C SER A 114 22.04 7.01 8.64
N ASN A 115 21.88 7.67 9.78
CA ASN A 115 22.91 7.80 10.82
C ASN A 115 22.49 7.07 12.09
N PRO A 116 23.43 6.78 13.01
CA PRO A 116 23.06 6.27 14.32
C PRO A 116 22.14 7.26 15.05
N LEU A 117 21.08 6.76 15.68
CA LEU A 117 20.06 7.59 16.34
C LEU A 117 19.93 7.22 17.81
N GLN A 118 20.14 8.19 18.69
CA GLN A 118 19.99 7.99 20.13
C GLN A 118 18.49 7.83 20.48
N ASP A 119 18.15 6.79 21.24
CA ASP A 119 16.80 6.63 21.77
C ASP A 119 16.43 7.79 22.73
N PRO A 120 15.36 8.56 22.46
CA PRO A 120 14.95 9.67 23.30
C PRO A 120 14.44 9.25 24.69
N LEU A 121 14.14 7.97 24.92
CA LEU A 121 13.72 7.44 26.23
C LEU A 121 14.91 7.04 27.12
N GLY A 122 16.14 7.37 26.71
CA GLY A 122 17.37 7.01 27.44
C GLY A 122 17.84 5.57 27.18
N GLY A 123 17.31 4.93 26.13
CA GLY A 123 17.78 3.63 25.65
C GLY A 123 19.13 3.68 24.94
N GLY A 124 19.47 2.59 24.24
CA GLY A 124 20.72 2.49 23.46
C GLY A 124 20.74 3.34 22.19
N LEU A 125 21.87 3.34 21.51
CA LEU A 125 22.06 3.98 20.21
C LEU A 125 21.60 3.05 19.09
N PHE A 126 20.58 3.44 18.32
CA PHE A 126 20.16 2.71 17.13
C PHE A 126 21.25 2.77 16.06
N ALA A 127 21.57 1.62 15.46
CA ALA A 127 22.46 1.56 14.30
C ALA A 127 21.87 2.31 13.08
N PRO A 128 22.71 2.73 12.10
CA PRO A 128 22.25 3.28 10.83
C PRO A 128 21.22 2.37 10.16
N MET A 129 20.26 2.98 9.47
CA MET A 129 19.10 2.36 8.84
C MET A 129 18.06 1.79 9.82
N GLY A 130 18.25 2.01 11.12
CA GLY A 130 17.26 1.75 12.16
C GLY A 130 16.94 0.27 12.41
N PRO A 131 16.08 0.01 13.41
CA PRO A 131 15.57 -1.33 13.69
C PRO A 131 14.54 -1.74 12.65
N ARG A 132 14.03 -2.97 12.76
CA ARG A 132 12.90 -3.45 11.95
C ARG A 132 11.73 -2.44 11.93
N PRO A 133 11.19 -2.09 10.75
CA PRO A 133 10.02 -1.23 10.65
C PRO A 133 8.75 -1.90 11.22
N GLU A 134 8.77 -3.21 11.45
CA GLU A 134 7.69 -3.96 12.09
C GLU A 134 7.63 -3.79 13.62
N LYS A 135 8.59 -3.07 14.22
CA LYS A 135 8.69 -2.81 15.66
C LYS A 135 7.36 -2.31 16.22
N SER A 136 6.73 -3.04 17.13
CA SER A 136 5.38 -2.72 17.63
C SER A 136 5.36 -1.44 18.49
N LEU A 137 4.19 -0.84 18.67
CA LEU A 137 4.00 0.31 19.57
C LEU A 137 4.45 -0.01 20.99
N GLY A 138 4.20 -1.24 21.45
CA GLY A 138 4.71 -1.73 22.73
C GLY A 138 6.24 -1.77 22.78
N GLN A 139 6.90 -2.16 21.68
CA GLN A 139 8.36 -2.12 21.58
C GLN A 139 8.90 -0.68 21.48
N HIS A 140 8.17 0.25 20.84
CA HIS A 140 8.50 1.68 20.83
C HIS A 140 8.31 2.36 22.20
N ALA A 141 7.50 1.78 23.09
CA ALA A 141 7.36 2.23 24.46
C ALA A 141 8.57 1.84 25.32
N ALA A 142 9.24 0.73 24.99
CA ALA A 142 10.46 0.28 25.67
C ALA A 142 11.73 0.91 25.10
N SER A 143 11.84 1.03 23.77
CA SER A 143 12.93 1.75 23.10
C SER A 143 12.44 2.48 21.86
N ARG A 144 12.50 3.81 21.83
CA ARG A 144 11.75 4.60 20.86
C ARG A 144 12.57 4.95 19.62
N TYR A 145 12.19 4.38 18.48
CA TYR A 145 12.66 4.84 17.19
C TYR A 145 11.62 5.75 16.51
N THR A 146 11.71 7.06 16.73
CA THR A 146 10.72 8.04 16.25
C THR A 146 10.50 8.04 14.73
N PRO A 147 11.52 7.83 13.85
CA PRO A 147 11.32 7.92 12.41
C PRO A 147 10.20 7.02 11.84
N TRP A 148 10.00 5.82 12.39
CA TRP A 148 8.92 4.91 11.95
C TRP A 148 7.52 5.41 12.35
N LEU A 149 7.41 6.26 13.36
CA LEU A 149 6.15 6.83 13.86
C LEU A 149 5.81 8.17 13.19
N THR A 150 6.73 8.73 12.38
CA THR A 150 6.54 10.03 11.73
C THR A 150 5.51 9.91 10.60
N ASN A 151 4.49 10.77 10.65
CA ASN A 151 3.53 10.92 9.55
C ASN A 151 4.10 11.87 8.49
N ILE A 152 4.14 11.42 7.24
CA ILE A 152 4.66 12.18 6.11
C ILE A 152 3.47 12.60 5.24
N PRO A 153 3.12 13.90 5.16
CA PRO A 153 1.96 14.36 4.38
C PRO A 153 2.00 13.96 2.91
N ALA A 154 3.18 13.94 2.28
CA ALA A 154 3.37 13.52 0.89
C ALA A 154 3.03 12.04 0.65
N LEU A 155 3.04 11.20 1.69
CA LEU A 155 2.65 9.79 1.61
C LEU A 155 1.18 9.54 1.91
N ARG A 156 0.39 10.61 2.16
CA ARG A 156 -1.03 10.52 2.50
C ARG A 156 -1.89 11.07 1.37
N CYS A 157 -2.95 10.34 1.06
CA CYS A 157 -4.03 10.83 0.21
C CYS A 157 -5.07 11.52 1.10
N PRO A 158 -5.41 12.81 0.88
CA PRO A 158 -6.44 13.49 1.67
C PRO A 158 -7.84 12.86 1.64
N SER A 159 -8.14 11.99 0.66
CA SER A 159 -9.41 11.23 0.65
C SER A 159 -9.41 10.05 1.62
N ASP A 160 -8.25 9.65 2.16
CA ASP A 160 -8.14 8.64 3.19
C ASP A 160 -8.25 9.27 4.60
N PRO A 161 -9.31 8.96 5.38
CA PRO A 161 -9.53 9.58 6.69
C PRO A 161 -8.68 8.99 7.82
N GLY A 162 -7.88 7.96 7.55
CA GLY A 162 -7.10 7.24 8.55
C GLY A 162 -6.06 8.13 9.23
N VAL A 163 -6.09 8.17 10.56
CA VAL A 163 -5.15 8.96 11.38
C VAL A 163 -4.82 8.26 12.68
N GLY A 164 -3.66 8.56 13.24
CA GLY A 164 -3.27 8.17 14.59
C GLY A 164 -3.18 6.65 14.81
N LEU A 165 -3.22 6.29 16.10
CA LEU A 165 -3.15 4.91 16.56
C LEU A 165 -4.31 4.06 16.02
N PRO A 166 -4.11 2.74 15.84
CA PRO A 166 -2.92 1.97 16.15
C PRO A 166 -1.87 1.94 15.01
N ALA A 167 -2.03 2.79 13.99
CA ALA A 167 -1.03 2.92 12.94
C ALA A 167 0.23 3.63 13.47
N HIS A 168 1.35 3.36 12.81
CA HIS A 168 2.56 4.18 12.93
C HIS A 168 2.43 5.34 11.95
N GLY A 169 3.48 5.68 11.21
CA GLY A 169 3.32 6.53 10.04
C GLY A 169 2.64 5.77 8.90
N ARG A 170 1.49 6.26 8.43
CA ARG A 170 0.71 5.64 7.34
C ARG A 170 1.26 5.95 5.94
N THR A 171 0.94 5.11 4.97
CA THR A 171 1.14 5.38 3.53
C THR A 171 -0.08 5.01 2.70
N ASN A 172 -0.37 5.80 1.67
CA ASN A 172 -1.35 5.50 0.63
C ASN A 172 -0.73 5.10 -0.71
N TYR A 173 0.60 4.99 -0.80
CA TYR A 173 1.29 4.71 -2.06
C TYR A 173 2.23 3.53 -1.87
N ALA A 174 2.07 2.52 -2.73
CA ALA A 174 2.73 1.22 -2.58
C ALA A 174 3.36 0.74 -3.88
N ALA A 175 4.44 -0.04 -3.76
CA ALA A 175 5.21 -0.54 -4.90
C ALA A 175 4.43 -1.59 -5.68
N CYS A 176 4.49 -1.55 -7.02
CA CYS A 176 3.91 -2.61 -7.84
C CYS A 176 4.86 -3.81 -7.96
N LEU A 177 4.39 -4.97 -7.50
CA LEU A 177 5.12 -6.25 -7.54
C LEU A 177 4.64 -7.18 -8.66
N GLY A 178 3.68 -6.72 -9.47
CA GLY A 178 3.22 -7.38 -10.68
C GLY A 178 2.02 -8.29 -10.45
N ASP A 179 1.94 -9.35 -11.24
CA ASP A 179 0.73 -10.14 -11.46
C ASP A 179 0.80 -11.55 -10.85
N SER A 180 1.67 -11.76 -9.87
CA SER A 180 1.74 -13.01 -9.09
C SER A 180 2.00 -12.69 -7.62
N ALA A 181 1.26 -13.35 -6.74
CA ALA A 181 1.42 -13.27 -5.30
C ALA A 181 2.58 -14.16 -4.80
N HIS A 182 3.01 -15.14 -5.60
CA HIS A 182 4.06 -16.05 -5.17
C HIS A 182 5.40 -15.31 -5.00
N ARG A 183 6.06 -15.52 -3.86
CA ARG A 183 7.33 -14.89 -3.42
C ARG A 183 7.27 -13.37 -3.29
N ASN A 184 6.11 -12.73 -3.36
CA ASN A 184 6.04 -11.26 -3.29
C ASN A 184 6.31 -10.69 -1.89
N ASN A 185 6.41 -11.54 -0.87
CA ASN A 185 6.86 -11.17 0.47
C ASN A 185 8.38 -11.03 0.58
N PHE A 186 9.13 -11.90 -0.08
CA PHE A 186 10.55 -12.11 0.24
C PHE A 186 11.45 -12.25 -0.98
N GLY A 187 10.89 -12.32 -2.18
CA GLY A 187 11.63 -12.64 -3.40
C GLY A 187 12.25 -14.02 -3.30
N GLY A 188 13.47 -14.18 -3.83
CA GLY A 188 14.18 -15.45 -3.77
C GLY A 188 14.79 -15.75 -2.40
N TRP A 189 14.85 -14.77 -1.49
CA TRP A 189 15.48 -14.96 -0.19
C TRP A 189 14.67 -15.91 0.68
N GLU A 190 15.37 -16.87 1.29
CA GLU A 190 14.75 -17.84 2.17
C GLU A 190 14.58 -17.24 3.56
N THR A 191 13.37 -17.28 4.10
CA THR A 191 13.14 -17.13 5.53
C THR A 191 12.30 -18.32 5.95
N ASN A 192 12.86 -19.27 6.71
CA ASN A 192 11.96 -20.09 7.51
C ASN A 192 11.35 -19.17 8.56
N VAL A 193 10.05 -19.30 8.78
CA VAL A 193 9.33 -18.59 9.84
C VAL A 193 10.08 -18.78 11.16
N GLY A 194 10.56 -17.68 11.75
CA GLY A 194 11.36 -17.71 13.00
C GLY A 194 12.87 -17.90 12.82
N SER A 195 13.38 -17.90 11.59
CA SER A 195 14.82 -17.94 11.27
C SER A 195 15.25 -16.75 10.41
N ASP A 196 16.56 -16.59 10.30
CA ASP A 196 17.17 -15.46 9.62
C ASP A 196 16.98 -15.58 8.11
N PRO A 197 16.69 -14.47 7.41
CA PRO A 197 16.67 -14.46 5.96
C PRO A 197 18.02 -14.91 5.37
N THR A 198 18.16 -16.16 4.93
CA THR A 198 19.39 -16.62 4.27
C THR A 198 19.35 -16.25 2.78
N PRO A 199 20.53 -16.04 2.14
CA PRO A 199 20.60 -15.95 0.69
C PRO A 199 19.86 -17.13 0.05
N ALA A 200 19.11 -16.84 -1.02
CA ALA A 200 18.31 -17.81 -1.76
C ALA A 200 19.11 -19.07 -2.10
N ASP A 201 18.53 -20.26 -1.90
CA ASP A 201 18.96 -21.42 -2.67
C ASP A 201 18.63 -21.22 -4.16
N THR A 202 19.15 -22.10 -5.01
CA THR A 202 18.94 -21.98 -6.46
C THR A 202 17.45 -22.10 -6.83
N SER A 203 16.66 -22.85 -6.05
CA SER A 203 15.25 -23.08 -6.35
C SER A 203 14.38 -21.86 -6.04
N SER A 204 14.61 -21.19 -4.91
CA SER A 204 13.90 -19.99 -4.49
C SER A 204 14.23 -18.79 -5.39
N GLU A 205 15.49 -18.67 -5.82
CA GLU A 205 15.90 -17.68 -6.82
C GLU A 205 15.18 -17.90 -8.16
N GLN A 206 15.06 -19.15 -8.61
CA GLN A 206 14.34 -19.48 -9.84
C GLN A 206 12.86 -19.10 -9.73
N GLU A 207 12.21 -19.46 -8.62
CA GLU A 207 10.79 -19.12 -8.40
C GLU A 207 10.57 -17.62 -8.38
N ALA A 208 11.40 -16.86 -7.67
CA ALA A 208 11.26 -15.41 -7.62
C ALA A 208 11.48 -14.73 -8.98
N ARG A 209 12.42 -15.25 -9.80
CA ARG A 209 12.59 -14.77 -11.18
C ARG A 209 11.38 -15.06 -12.06
N ALA A 210 10.68 -16.16 -11.80
CA ALA A 210 9.49 -16.55 -12.52
C ALA A 210 8.26 -15.72 -12.12
N SER A 211 8.00 -15.56 -10.82
CA SER A 211 6.75 -14.97 -10.31
C SER A 211 6.85 -13.48 -9.99
N CYS A 212 7.99 -12.97 -9.51
CA CYS A 212 8.13 -11.55 -9.16
C CYS A 212 8.42 -10.72 -10.41
N ARG A 213 7.37 -10.39 -11.15
CA ARG A 213 7.45 -9.73 -12.47
C ARG A 213 7.11 -8.23 -12.45
N GLY A 214 6.91 -7.66 -11.27
CA GLY A 214 6.60 -6.24 -11.10
C GLY A 214 7.73 -5.28 -11.46
N PHE A 215 7.38 -4.00 -11.49
CA PHE A 215 8.36 -2.91 -11.60
C PHE A 215 9.39 -2.96 -10.47
N PHE A 216 8.93 -3.27 -9.25
CA PHE A 216 9.79 -3.60 -8.11
C PHE A 216 9.78 -5.10 -7.84
N VAL A 217 10.93 -5.61 -7.37
CA VAL A 217 11.03 -6.98 -6.88
C VAL A 217 11.61 -6.96 -5.46
N PRO A 218 10.96 -7.63 -4.49
CA PRO A 218 11.43 -7.63 -3.11
C PRO A 218 12.88 -8.10 -3.01
N ARG A 219 13.73 -7.29 -2.40
CA ARG A 219 15.16 -7.58 -2.14
C ARG A 219 16.08 -7.58 -3.37
N TYR A 220 15.62 -7.15 -4.55
CA TYR A 220 16.47 -6.99 -5.73
C TYR A 220 16.59 -5.52 -6.13
N ILE A 221 17.74 -5.20 -6.70
CA ILE A 221 17.95 -3.93 -7.37
C ILE A 221 17.44 -4.07 -8.80
N VAL A 222 16.56 -3.15 -9.20
CA VAL A 222 15.99 -3.07 -10.54
C VAL A 222 16.46 -1.77 -11.19
N ARG A 223 16.61 -1.74 -12.51
CA ARG A 223 16.96 -0.54 -13.29
C ARG A 223 15.89 -0.28 -14.36
N PHE A 224 15.80 0.93 -14.89
CA PHE A 224 14.84 1.21 -15.97
C PHE A 224 15.03 0.33 -17.20
N ARG A 225 16.28 -0.06 -17.52
CA ARG A 225 16.57 -1.00 -18.62
C ARG A 225 15.99 -2.40 -18.42
N ASP A 226 15.64 -2.76 -17.18
CA ASP A 226 15.08 -4.07 -16.85
C ASP A 226 13.54 -4.07 -17.05
N VAL A 227 12.94 -2.92 -17.36
CA VAL A 227 11.53 -2.74 -17.72
C VAL A 227 11.38 -2.81 -19.24
N LEU A 228 11.39 -4.04 -19.75
CA LEU A 228 11.36 -4.35 -21.19
C LEU A 228 10.02 -4.05 -21.85
N ASP A 229 8.93 -3.98 -21.06
CA ASP A 229 7.57 -3.70 -21.56
C ASP A 229 7.34 -2.19 -21.81
N GLY A 230 8.31 -1.37 -21.41
CA GLY A 230 8.33 0.08 -21.59
C GLY A 230 7.82 0.82 -20.34
N LEU A 231 8.51 1.88 -19.96
CA LEU A 231 8.19 2.66 -18.76
C LEU A 231 6.77 3.26 -18.78
N ALA A 232 6.27 3.64 -19.95
CA ALA A 232 4.91 4.18 -20.11
C ALA A 232 3.80 3.10 -20.02
N ASN A 233 4.17 1.83 -20.12
CA ASN A 233 3.25 0.68 -20.14
C ASN A 233 3.34 -0.19 -18.88
N THR A 234 4.26 0.10 -17.97
CA THR A 234 4.40 -0.65 -16.72
C THR A 234 4.08 0.24 -15.53
N ILE A 235 3.17 -0.21 -14.67
CA ILE A 235 2.81 0.42 -13.40
C ILE A 235 3.99 0.26 -12.44
N ALA A 236 4.53 1.37 -11.95
CA ALA A 236 5.56 1.42 -10.93
C ALA A 236 4.98 1.31 -9.51
N MET A 237 3.87 2.01 -9.26
CA MET A 237 3.24 2.07 -7.95
C MET A 237 1.72 2.19 -8.09
N GLY A 238 0.98 1.77 -7.06
CA GLY A 238 -0.46 1.98 -6.94
C GLY A 238 -0.85 2.71 -5.66
N GLU A 239 -1.98 3.41 -5.71
CA GLU A 239 -2.63 3.92 -4.51
C GLU A 239 -3.23 2.74 -3.71
N ILE A 240 -3.20 2.85 -2.37
CA ILE A 240 -3.85 1.91 -1.45
C ILE A 240 -4.67 2.69 -0.41
N PRO A 241 -5.85 2.19 0.00
CA PRO A 241 -6.51 2.70 1.20
C PRO A 241 -5.81 2.13 2.44
N THR A 242 -5.82 2.90 3.52
CA THR A 242 -5.40 2.43 4.83
C THR A 242 -6.59 1.94 5.63
N ASP A 243 -6.33 0.97 6.49
CA ASP A 243 -7.38 0.37 7.32
C ASP A 243 -7.92 1.35 8.34
N LEU A 244 -9.22 1.24 8.64
CA LEU A 244 -9.89 2.07 9.63
C LEU A 244 -10.37 1.28 10.85
N GLY A 245 -10.00 -0.01 10.95
CA GLY A 245 -10.51 -0.93 11.96
C GLY A 245 -11.98 -1.30 11.73
N ASP A 246 -12.50 -1.10 10.52
CA ASP A 246 -13.92 -1.23 10.16
C ASP A 246 -14.26 -2.51 9.41
N LEU A 247 -13.28 -3.41 9.23
CA LEU A 247 -13.36 -4.64 8.43
C LEU A 247 -13.58 -4.40 6.93
N ASP A 248 -13.18 -3.24 6.39
CA ASP A 248 -13.21 -3.00 4.94
C ASP A 248 -12.36 -4.07 4.22
N ARG A 249 -12.97 -4.78 3.27
CA ARG A 249 -12.35 -5.94 2.59
C ARG A 249 -11.06 -5.57 1.84
N ARG A 250 -10.86 -4.29 1.51
CA ARG A 250 -9.69 -3.81 0.76
C ARG A 250 -8.47 -3.61 1.65
N THR A 251 -8.67 -3.46 2.95
CA THR A 251 -7.62 -3.06 3.91
C THR A 251 -7.44 -4.04 5.06
N HIS A 252 -8.49 -4.79 5.38
CA HIS A 252 -8.47 -5.77 6.45
C HIS A 252 -7.91 -7.10 5.94
N THR A 253 -7.07 -7.73 6.76
CA THR A 253 -6.37 -8.94 6.36
C THR A 253 -7.28 -10.16 6.47
N VAL A 254 -7.53 -10.83 5.34
CA VAL A 254 -8.04 -12.19 5.29
C VAL A 254 -6.88 -13.13 4.99
N VAL A 255 -6.79 -14.22 5.74
CA VAL A 255 -5.79 -15.27 5.51
C VAL A 255 -6.51 -16.50 5.02
N PHE A 256 -6.29 -16.81 3.75
CA PHE A 256 -6.91 -17.94 3.09
C PHE A 256 -6.24 -19.25 3.51
N ALA A 257 -7.02 -20.17 4.08
CA ALA A 257 -6.57 -21.47 4.52
C ALA A 257 -6.88 -22.61 3.52
N GLY A 258 -7.59 -22.31 2.42
CA GLY A 258 -8.05 -23.31 1.44
C GLY A 258 -7.00 -23.74 0.41
N GLY A 259 -5.73 -23.38 0.61
CA GLY A 259 -4.62 -23.72 -0.28
C GLY A 259 -3.81 -22.50 -0.70
N ALA A 260 -3.06 -22.64 -1.79
CA ALA A 260 -2.21 -21.58 -2.32
C ALA A 260 -3.00 -20.53 -3.11
N LEU A 261 -2.81 -19.24 -2.81
CA LEU A 261 -3.45 -18.14 -3.56
C LEU A 261 -3.10 -18.11 -5.06
N TRP A 262 -1.94 -18.64 -5.44
CA TRP A 262 -1.49 -18.69 -6.84
C TRP A 262 -2.05 -19.88 -7.64
N ALA A 263 -2.84 -20.77 -7.01
CA ALA A 263 -3.53 -21.83 -7.72
C ALA A 263 -4.76 -21.31 -8.48
N ALA A 264 -5.18 -22.06 -9.50
CA ALA A 264 -6.40 -21.76 -10.25
C ALA A 264 -7.62 -21.70 -9.30
N GLY A 265 -8.45 -20.67 -9.49
CA GLY A 265 -9.64 -20.39 -8.68
C GLY A 265 -9.37 -19.74 -7.32
N ASN A 266 -8.11 -19.48 -6.95
CA ASN A 266 -7.78 -18.98 -5.61
C ASN A 266 -7.38 -17.50 -5.58
N SER A 267 -7.15 -16.85 -6.72
CA SER A 267 -6.72 -15.44 -6.77
C SER A 267 -7.75 -14.50 -6.11
N ASN A 268 -9.03 -14.82 -6.21
CA ASN A 268 -10.16 -14.08 -5.63
C ASN A 268 -10.78 -14.80 -4.40
N ALA A 269 -10.10 -15.80 -3.82
CA ALA A 269 -10.66 -16.66 -2.77
C ALA A 269 -11.22 -15.88 -1.57
N CYS A 270 -10.60 -14.75 -1.23
CA CYS A 270 -11.03 -13.92 -0.11
C CYS A 270 -12.35 -13.16 -0.35
N GLU A 271 -12.88 -13.12 -1.56
CA GLU A 271 -14.20 -12.52 -1.84
C GLU A 271 -15.34 -13.32 -1.17
N SER A 272 -15.13 -14.61 -0.91
CA SER A 272 -16.08 -15.44 -0.16
C SER A 272 -16.25 -15.04 1.32
N TYR A 273 -15.36 -14.17 1.84
CA TYR A 273 -15.39 -13.67 3.21
C TYR A 273 -16.16 -12.35 3.35
N ALA A 274 -16.70 -11.81 2.26
CA ALA A 274 -17.51 -10.60 2.29
C ALA A 274 -18.83 -10.85 3.04
N ASP A 275 -19.23 -9.88 3.86
CA ASP A 275 -20.52 -9.88 4.54
C ASP A 275 -21.65 -9.80 3.49
N PRO A 276 -22.57 -10.78 3.43
CA PRO A 276 -23.66 -10.79 2.47
C PRO A 276 -24.60 -9.58 2.56
N GLN A 277 -24.73 -8.98 3.75
CA GLN A 277 -25.55 -7.78 3.98
C GLN A 277 -24.75 -6.49 3.73
N ARG A 278 -23.42 -6.57 3.85
CA ARG A 278 -22.50 -5.43 3.69
C ARG A 278 -21.30 -5.80 2.82
N PRO A 279 -21.44 -5.97 1.49
CA PRO A 279 -20.40 -6.56 0.64
C PRO A 279 -19.07 -5.81 0.56
N GLN A 280 -19.00 -4.57 1.06
CA GLN A 280 -17.75 -3.80 1.19
C GLN A 280 -16.91 -4.20 2.42
N PHE A 281 -17.51 -4.94 3.35
CA PHE A 281 -16.93 -5.32 4.62
C PHE A 281 -16.87 -6.85 4.73
N LEU A 282 -15.95 -7.34 5.55
CA LEU A 282 -15.79 -8.76 5.83
C LEU A 282 -16.77 -9.22 6.91
N ASP A 283 -17.25 -10.45 6.79
CA ASP A 283 -18.03 -11.10 7.84
C ASP A 283 -17.11 -11.50 9.00
N ALA A 284 -17.23 -10.77 10.11
CA ALA A 284 -16.44 -10.99 11.32
C ALA A 284 -16.61 -12.39 11.91
N THR A 285 -17.66 -13.12 11.57
CA THR A 285 -17.94 -14.47 12.10
C THR A 285 -17.08 -15.54 11.42
N LEU A 286 -16.59 -15.32 10.20
CA LEU A 286 -15.91 -16.34 9.40
C LEU A 286 -14.47 -16.59 9.84
N ASP A 287 -14.08 -17.86 9.92
CA ASP A 287 -12.72 -18.28 10.25
C ASP A 287 -11.76 -17.99 9.08
N GLY A 288 -10.81 -17.08 9.30
CA GLY A 288 -9.86 -16.59 8.28
C GLY A 288 -9.79 -15.07 8.19
N VAL A 289 -10.88 -14.38 8.56
CA VAL A 289 -10.82 -12.93 8.86
C VAL A 289 -9.90 -12.76 10.07
N SER A 290 -8.70 -12.24 9.84
CA SER A 290 -7.62 -12.32 10.79
C SER A 290 -7.47 -11.06 11.63
N PHE A 291 -6.89 -11.22 12.82
CA PHE A 291 -6.73 -10.13 13.78
C PHE A 291 -8.08 -9.48 14.18
N LYS A 292 -9.14 -10.28 14.34
CA LYS A 292 -10.45 -9.84 14.86
C LYS A 292 -10.32 -9.18 16.24
N SER A 293 -9.40 -9.69 17.04
CA SER A 293 -8.99 -9.16 18.35
C SER A 293 -7.48 -9.31 18.52
N GLY A 294 -6.84 -8.33 19.17
CA GLY A 294 -5.38 -8.27 19.28
C GLY A 294 -4.67 -7.87 17.98
N ALA A 295 -3.36 -7.62 18.06
CA ALA A 295 -2.51 -7.24 16.92
C ALA A 295 -3.08 -6.08 16.05
N ALA A 296 -3.69 -5.08 16.69
CA ALA A 296 -4.37 -3.97 16.02
C ALA A 296 -3.44 -3.14 15.09
N GLU A 297 -2.13 -3.26 15.27
CA GLU A 297 -1.10 -2.63 14.44
C GLU A 297 -0.89 -3.33 13.10
N LEU A 298 -1.35 -4.58 12.95
CA LEU A 298 -1.16 -5.37 11.73
C LEU A 298 -2.30 -5.10 10.74
N ARG A 299 -2.24 -3.94 10.08
CA ARG A 299 -3.19 -3.51 9.06
C ARG A 299 -2.54 -2.90 7.84
N ARG A 300 -3.30 -2.89 6.73
CA ARG A 300 -2.83 -2.36 5.47
C ARG A 300 -2.46 -0.87 5.55
N GLY A 301 -1.24 -0.57 5.09
CA GLY A 301 -0.71 0.79 4.99
C GLY A 301 -0.43 1.50 6.31
N TYR A 302 -0.31 0.77 7.43
CA TYR A 302 -0.04 1.36 8.75
C TYR A 302 1.42 1.77 8.98
N ARG A 303 2.34 1.26 8.16
CA ARG A 303 3.79 1.46 8.31
C ARG A 303 4.41 1.82 6.96
N TRP A 304 4.62 3.10 6.70
CA TRP A 304 5.18 3.58 5.43
C TRP A 304 6.58 3.04 5.16
N ALA A 305 7.37 2.84 6.22
CA ALA A 305 8.73 2.34 6.13
C ALA A 305 8.81 0.81 5.94
N CYS A 306 7.72 0.09 6.15
CA CYS A 306 7.70 -1.36 6.05
C CYS A 306 7.37 -1.77 4.61
N GLY A 307 8.26 -2.53 3.98
CA GLY A 307 8.10 -3.04 2.62
C GLY A 307 7.23 -4.30 2.53
N THR A 308 6.73 -4.81 3.65
CA THR A 308 6.03 -6.10 3.64
C THR A 308 4.71 -6.03 2.86
N PRO A 309 4.19 -7.16 2.34
CA PRO A 309 2.99 -7.18 1.49
C PRO A 309 1.78 -6.48 2.09
N MET A 310 1.57 -6.62 3.39
CA MET A 310 0.46 -5.93 4.04
C MET A 310 0.64 -4.41 4.02
N ASN A 311 1.86 -3.88 4.07
CA ASN A 311 2.10 -2.44 4.24
C ASN A 311 2.33 -1.68 2.94
N ASN A 312 3.13 -2.21 2.01
CA ASN A 312 3.64 -1.39 0.90
C ASN A 312 3.76 -2.11 -0.45
N ILE A 313 2.80 -2.99 -0.77
CA ILE A 313 2.73 -3.56 -2.13
C ILE A 313 1.36 -3.37 -2.78
N VAL A 314 1.38 -3.40 -4.11
CA VAL A 314 0.22 -3.68 -4.95
C VAL A 314 0.52 -4.78 -5.95
N THR A 315 -0.49 -5.58 -6.26
CA THR A 315 -0.47 -6.60 -7.31
C THR A 315 -1.55 -6.31 -8.34
N THR A 316 -1.28 -6.56 -9.61
CA THR A 316 -2.22 -6.37 -10.73
C THR A 316 -2.95 -7.66 -11.08
N ILE A 317 -3.42 -8.36 -10.05
CA ILE A 317 -4.13 -9.65 -10.18
C ILE A 317 -5.64 -9.39 -10.22
N LEU A 318 -6.18 -8.80 -9.15
CA LEU A 318 -7.58 -8.35 -9.08
C LEU A 318 -7.68 -6.87 -9.46
N PRO A 319 -8.82 -6.41 -10.01
CA PRO A 319 -9.02 -5.01 -10.37
C PRO A 319 -8.95 -4.07 -9.15
N PRO A 320 -8.86 -2.74 -9.37
CA PRO A 320 -8.90 -1.76 -8.31
C PRO A 320 -10.09 -1.96 -7.35
N ASN A 321 -9.85 -1.69 -6.06
CA ASN A 321 -10.84 -1.79 -4.98
C ASN A 321 -11.42 -3.20 -4.72
N ALA A 322 -10.79 -4.25 -5.27
CA ALA A 322 -11.04 -5.64 -4.88
C ALA A 322 -10.45 -5.97 -3.49
N GLY A 323 -10.86 -7.11 -2.91
CA GLY A 323 -10.45 -7.54 -1.58
C GLY A 323 -8.94 -7.83 -1.48
N TYR A 324 -8.35 -7.49 -0.32
CA TYR A 324 -7.00 -7.91 0.03
C TYR A 324 -7.03 -9.35 0.54
N CYS A 325 -6.09 -10.18 0.09
CA CYS A 325 -6.04 -11.60 0.43
C CYS A 325 -4.60 -12.04 0.70
N ALA A 326 -4.34 -12.65 1.84
CA ALA A 326 -3.04 -13.19 2.21
C ALA A 326 -3.06 -14.73 2.26
N ASN A 327 -1.91 -15.33 1.95
CA ASN A 327 -1.68 -16.77 1.92
C ASN A 327 -0.90 -17.23 3.16
N GLY A 328 -1.24 -18.40 3.69
CA GLY A 328 -0.45 -19.11 4.70
C GLY A 328 -1.02 -19.02 6.11
N ALA A 329 -0.17 -19.26 7.12
CA ALA A 329 -0.56 -19.12 8.53
C ALA A 329 0.16 -17.90 9.12
N ILE A 330 -0.54 -17.10 9.91
CA ILE A 330 0.04 -15.93 10.60
C ILE A 330 1.02 -16.44 11.65
N PRO A 331 2.34 -16.25 11.47
CA PRO A 331 3.27 -16.60 12.53
C PRO A 331 3.19 -15.57 13.65
N ALA A 332 3.38 -16.00 14.89
CA ALA A 332 3.48 -15.10 16.03
C ALA A 332 4.58 -14.05 15.79
N GLY A 333 4.17 -12.79 15.62
CA GLY A 333 5.09 -11.66 15.42
C GLY A 333 5.51 -11.34 13.97
N PHE A 334 5.00 -12.07 12.96
CA PHE A 334 5.36 -11.88 11.54
C PHE A 334 4.14 -11.87 10.60
N GLY A 335 2.97 -11.47 11.11
CA GLY A 335 1.70 -11.55 10.36
C GLY A 335 1.61 -10.66 9.11
N ASP A 336 2.51 -9.70 8.94
CA ASP A 336 2.53 -8.77 7.82
C ASP A 336 3.38 -9.24 6.63
N THR A 337 4.13 -10.34 6.78
CA THR A 337 5.06 -10.87 5.77
C THR A 337 4.48 -12.00 4.91
N LEU A 338 3.16 -12.15 4.90
CA LEU A 338 2.49 -13.19 4.12
C LEU A 338 2.51 -12.84 2.63
N GLU A 339 2.67 -13.84 1.76
CA GLU A 339 2.40 -13.65 0.33
C GLU A 339 0.95 -13.18 0.16
N ALA A 340 0.72 -12.17 -0.68
CA ALA A 340 -0.60 -11.56 -0.75
C ALA A 340 -1.02 -11.17 -2.17
N VAL A 341 -2.28 -11.40 -2.47
CA VAL A 341 -2.99 -10.68 -3.52
C VAL A 341 -3.44 -9.35 -2.90
N ALA A 342 -2.81 -8.26 -3.33
CA ALA A 342 -2.97 -6.93 -2.73
C ALA A 342 -3.35 -5.91 -3.82
N PRO A 343 -4.62 -5.86 -4.25
CA PRO A 343 -5.05 -4.96 -5.33
C PRO A 343 -4.87 -3.49 -4.91
N PRO A 344 -4.53 -2.57 -5.83
CA PRO A 344 -4.58 -1.16 -5.53
C PRO A 344 -6.02 -0.73 -5.23
N GLY A 345 -6.18 0.40 -4.58
CA GLY A 345 -7.49 0.92 -4.23
C GLY A 345 -7.40 2.32 -3.67
N SER A 346 -8.55 2.97 -3.51
CA SER A 346 -8.60 4.30 -2.92
C SER A 346 -9.93 4.54 -2.21
N ARG A 347 -10.05 5.69 -1.55
CA ARG A 347 -11.35 6.17 -1.05
C ARG A 347 -12.07 7.05 -2.08
N HIS A 348 -11.50 7.21 -3.28
CA HIS A 348 -12.18 7.86 -4.40
C HIS A 348 -13.30 6.97 -4.96
N GLN A 349 -14.25 7.61 -5.61
CA GLN A 349 -15.32 6.88 -6.30
C GLN A 349 -14.80 6.26 -7.61
N GLY A 350 -15.01 4.96 -7.77
CA GLY A 350 -14.93 4.26 -9.05
C GLY A 350 -13.52 3.95 -9.57
N GLY A 351 -12.48 4.04 -8.74
CA GLY A 351 -11.12 3.73 -9.15
C GLY A 351 -10.04 4.10 -8.15
N CYS A 352 -8.79 4.15 -8.62
CA CYS A 352 -7.63 4.61 -7.86
C CYS A 352 -6.57 5.20 -8.80
N HIS A 353 -5.63 5.98 -8.26
CA HIS A 353 -4.47 6.38 -9.05
C HIS A 353 -3.42 5.27 -9.14
N VAL A 354 -2.76 5.20 -10.28
CA VAL A 354 -1.54 4.43 -10.50
C VAL A 354 -0.46 5.37 -11.03
N LEU A 355 0.79 5.06 -10.69
CA LEU A 355 1.96 5.72 -11.22
C LEU A 355 2.63 4.78 -12.23
N MET A 356 2.77 5.25 -13.46
CA MET A 356 3.48 4.56 -14.52
C MET A 356 5.00 4.76 -14.35
N GLY A 357 5.80 3.85 -14.91
CA GLY A 357 7.25 3.88 -14.85
C GLY A 357 7.92 5.08 -15.50
N ASP A 358 7.22 5.81 -16.37
CA ASP A 358 7.65 7.07 -16.97
C ASP A 358 7.29 8.31 -16.12
N GLY A 359 6.67 8.09 -14.97
CA GLY A 359 6.23 9.11 -14.03
C GLY A 359 4.84 9.70 -14.34
N ALA A 360 4.09 9.17 -15.31
CA ALA A 360 2.70 9.57 -15.53
C ALA A 360 1.79 9.04 -14.41
N VAL A 361 0.86 9.87 -13.94
CA VAL A 361 -0.17 9.45 -12.98
C VAL A 361 -1.48 9.29 -13.73
N LYS A 362 -2.05 8.10 -13.66
CA LYS A 362 -3.32 7.75 -14.33
C LYS A 362 -4.35 7.36 -13.29
N PHE A 363 -5.61 7.68 -13.54
CA PHE A 363 -6.72 7.15 -12.74
C PHE A 363 -7.33 5.95 -13.45
N ILE A 364 -7.25 4.80 -12.80
CA ILE A 364 -7.74 3.53 -13.34
C ILE A 364 -9.07 3.22 -12.68
N THR A 365 -10.07 2.89 -13.49
CA THR A 365 -11.40 2.56 -12.99
C THR A 365 -11.49 1.13 -12.47
N ASP A 366 -12.44 0.88 -11.57
CA ASP A 366 -12.74 -0.47 -11.06
C ASP A 366 -13.19 -1.43 -12.18
N SER A 367 -13.58 -0.89 -13.34
CA SER A 367 -14.06 -1.61 -14.51
C SER A 367 -12.98 -1.94 -15.54
N ILE A 368 -11.69 -1.79 -15.20
CA ILE A 368 -10.60 -2.16 -16.10
C ILE A 368 -10.66 -3.66 -16.44
N GLU A 369 -10.29 -3.99 -17.68
CA GLU A 369 -10.24 -5.38 -18.15
C GLU A 369 -9.14 -6.14 -17.37
N ALA A 370 -9.56 -7.06 -16.50
CA ALA A 370 -8.70 -7.80 -15.58
C ALA A 370 -8.58 -9.30 -15.92
N GLY A 371 -8.85 -9.71 -17.15
CA GLY A 371 -8.68 -11.08 -17.62
C GLY A 371 -9.40 -12.15 -16.80
N ASN A 372 -8.78 -13.34 -16.72
CA ASN A 372 -9.36 -14.48 -16.02
C ASN A 372 -8.95 -14.50 -14.55
N GLN A 373 -9.85 -14.06 -13.68
CA GLN A 373 -9.66 -14.05 -12.23
C GLN A 373 -9.59 -15.45 -11.60
N GLU A 374 -10.08 -16.48 -12.32
CA GLU A 374 -9.99 -17.89 -11.92
C GLU A 374 -8.69 -18.56 -12.40
N SER A 375 -7.82 -17.83 -13.11
CA SER A 375 -6.55 -18.39 -13.57
C SER A 375 -5.61 -18.69 -12.40
N ALA A 376 -4.78 -19.72 -12.59
CA ALA A 376 -3.53 -19.84 -11.84
C ALA A 376 -2.60 -18.67 -12.17
N GLN A 377 -1.69 -18.35 -11.24
CA GLN A 377 -0.70 -17.28 -11.43
C GLN A 377 0.60 -17.84 -12.03
N VAL A 378 1.48 -16.95 -12.49
CA VAL A 378 2.76 -17.34 -13.08
C VAL A 378 3.73 -17.83 -12.02
N ARG A 379 4.23 -19.07 -12.23
CA ARG A 379 5.12 -19.81 -11.33
C ARG A 379 5.63 -21.10 -12.02
N PHE A 380 6.71 -21.71 -11.53
CA PHE A 380 7.09 -23.07 -11.92
C PHE A 380 6.17 -24.16 -11.33
N GLY A 381 5.89 -25.20 -12.12
CA GLY A 381 5.19 -26.41 -11.66
C GLY A 381 3.93 -26.73 -12.48
N ALA A 382 3.49 -27.99 -12.39
CA ALA A 382 2.29 -28.43 -13.09
C ALA A 382 1.03 -27.75 -12.50
N GLY A 383 0.13 -27.29 -13.37
CA GLY A 383 -1.11 -26.61 -12.96
C GLY A 383 -0.99 -25.09 -12.76
N PHE A 384 0.19 -24.51 -12.99
CA PHE A 384 0.42 -23.06 -12.97
C PHE A 384 0.66 -22.51 -14.38
N VAL A 385 0.59 -21.19 -14.53
CA VAL A 385 0.93 -20.54 -15.79
C VAL A 385 2.46 -20.51 -15.94
N PRO A 386 3.03 -21.03 -17.05
CA PRO A 386 4.48 -21.13 -17.20
C PRO A 386 5.19 -19.76 -17.17
N PRO A 387 6.42 -19.69 -16.65
CA PRO A 387 7.23 -18.46 -16.70
C PRO A 387 7.45 -18.00 -18.14
N GLY A 388 7.34 -16.68 -18.35
CA GLY A 388 7.45 -16.07 -19.69
C GLY A 388 6.14 -16.03 -20.49
N SER A 389 5.05 -16.61 -19.98
CA SER A 389 3.72 -16.40 -20.56
C SER A 389 3.21 -14.98 -20.31
N ALA A 390 2.33 -14.51 -21.19
CA ALA A 390 1.54 -13.30 -20.98
C ALA A 390 0.72 -13.40 -19.68
N SER A 391 0.42 -12.25 -19.08
CA SER A 391 -0.44 -12.15 -17.92
C SER A 391 -1.80 -12.81 -18.17
N PRO A 392 -2.25 -13.73 -17.30
CA PRO A 392 -3.60 -14.29 -17.40
C PRO A 392 -4.69 -13.29 -16.95
N PHE A 393 -4.30 -12.19 -16.30
CA PHE A 393 -5.18 -11.14 -15.76
C PHE A 393 -5.37 -9.97 -16.73
N GLY A 394 -5.30 -10.27 -18.03
CA GLY A 394 -5.66 -9.34 -19.11
C GLY A 394 -4.77 -8.10 -19.16
N LEU A 395 -5.33 -7.01 -19.69
CA LEU A 395 -4.68 -5.70 -19.77
C LEU A 395 -4.19 -5.26 -18.38
N TRP A 396 -5.01 -5.45 -17.35
CA TRP A 396 -4.65 -5.06 -15.99
C TRP A 396 -3.37 -5.73 -15.51
N GLY A 397 -3.27 -7.05 -15.64
CA GLY A 397 -2.07 -7.77 -15.24
C GLY A 397 -0.87 -7.47 -16.14
N ALA A 398 -1.09 -7.29 -17.45
CA ALA A 398 -0.05 -6.87 -18.39
C ALA A 398 0.59 -5.53 -18.00
N LEU A 399 -0.22 -4.58 -17.50
CA LEU A 399 0.28 -3.29 -17.01
C LEU A 399 1.16 -3.43 -15.77
N GLY A 400 1.06 -4.51 -14.99
CA GLY A 400 1.92 -4.72 -13.84
C GLY A 400 3.20 -5.49 -14.13
N THR A 401 3.36 -6.07 -15.32
CA THR A 401 4.56 -6.83 -15.68
C THR A 401 5.62 -5.94 -16.31
N ARG A 402 6.89 -6.20 -15.99
CA ARG A 402 8.04 -5.45 -16.52
C ARG A 402 8.75 -6.12 -17.70
N GLY A 403 8.45 -7.39 -17.99
CA GLY A 403 9.28 -8.19 -18.89
C GLY A 403 8.56 -9.35 -19.58
N ALA A 404 7.25 -9.27 -19.76
CA ALA A 404 6.47 -10.26 -20.50
C ALA A 404 6.43 -9.98 -22.02
N LYS A 405 6.97 -8.84 -22.46
CA LYS A 405 6.98 -8.29 -23.83
C LYS A 405 5.59 -8.10 -24.42
N GLU A 406 4.64 -7.72 -23.57
CA GLU A 406 3.25 -7.52 -23.95
C GLU A 406 3.08 -6.15 -24.63
N VAL A 407 2.79 -6.14 -25.93
CA VAL A 407 2.53 -4.90 -26.68
C VAL A 407 1.08 -4.48 -26.44
N LEU A 408 0.89 -3.36 -25.72
CA LEU A 408 -0.44 -2.83 -25.43
C LEU A 408 -1.01 -2.11 -26.67
N GLY A 409 -2.08 -2.66 -27.24
CA GLY A 409 -2.74 -2.12 -28.43
C GLY A 409 -3.86 -1.11 -28.16
N LYS A 410 -4.12 -0.74 -26.89
CA LYS A 410 -5.21 0.15 -26.49
C LYS A 410 -4.72 1.19 -25.48
N GLU A 411 -5.17 2.44 -25.64
CA GLU A 411 -5.04 3.45 -24.59
C GLU A 411 -5.95 3.10 -23.40
N PHE A 412 -5.44 3.33 -22.20
CA PHE A 412 -6.05 2.98 -20.90
C PHE A 412 -5.92 4.12 -19.90
#